data_AF-A0A3D1CNT3-F1
#
_entry.id   AF-A0A3D1CNT3-F1
#
_cell.length_a   1.000
_cell.length_b   1.000
_cell.length_c   1.000
_cell.angle_alpha   90.00
_cell.angle_beta   90.00
_cell.angle_gamma   90.00
#
_symmetry.space_group_name_H-M   'P 1'
#
loop_
_entity.id
_entity.type
_entity.pdbx_description
1 polymer ?
#
loop_
_entity_poly.entity_id
_entity_poly.type
_entity_poly.pdbx_seq_one_letter_code
_entity_poly.pdbx_strand_id
1 'polypeptide(L)' 'KATLSRRIADLEEALGIRLIERGSRSMELTEAGQLLLARTQGPMHEITDAVTSAKDGLDSPRGRLRIAAPLLFSQL' A
#
# COMPACT_ATOMS: atom_id res chain seq x y z
N LYS A 1 19.55 -6.07 3.21
CA LYS A 1 18.92 -6.36 4.52
C LYS A 1 19.15 -5.28 5.61
N ALA A 2 19.86 -4.17 5.35
CA ALA A 2 20.08 -3.10 6.35
C ALA A 2 19.04 -1.95 6.31
N THR A 3 18.29 -1.80 5.22
CA THR A 3 17.37 -0.67 5.01
C THR A 3 16.10 -0.76 5.86
N LEU A 4 15.62 -1.98 6.16
CA LEU A 4 14.40 -2.18 6.92
C LEU A 4 14.58 -1.86 8.40
N SER A 5 15.67 -2.34 9.01
CA SER A 5 15.98 -2.05 10.42
C SER A 5 16.21 -0.56 10.67
N ARG A 6 16.78 0.16 9.71
CA ARG A 6 16.95 1.62 9.81
C ARG A 6 15.60 2.34 9.76
N ARG A 7 14.75 2.00 8.79
CA ARG A 7 13.39 2.58 8.70
C ARG A 7 12.54 2.32 9.94
N ILE A 8 12.69 1.15 10.56
CA ILE A 8 12.00 0.84 11.82
C ILE A 8 12.56 1.69 12.97
N ALA A 9 13.88 1.83 13.06
CA ALA A 9 14.49 2.69 14.09
C ALA A 9 14.07 4.15 13.94
N ASP A 10 14.05 4.69 12.71
CA ASP A 10 13.60 6.06 12.44
C ASP A 10 12.11 6.24 12.82
N LEU A 11 11.29 5.21 12.59
CA LEU A 11 9.87 5.20 12.97
C LEU A 11 9.69 5.13 14.50
N GLU A 12 10.44 4.29 15.18
CA GLU A 12 10.45 4.20 16.65
C GLU A 12 10.92 5.52 17.28
N GLU A 13 11.93 6.17 16.70
CA GLU A 13 12.42 7.49 17.13
C GLU A 13 11.37 8.58 16.93
N ALA A 14 10.72 8.63 15.76
CA ALA A 14 9.67 9.60 15.47
C ALA A 14 8.43 9.44 16.37
N LEU A 15 8.10 8.21 16.75
CA LEU A 15 6.96 7.91 17.63
C LEU A 15 7.34 7.98 19.13
N GLY A 16 8.63 7.91 19.47
CA GLY A 16 9.12 7.82 20.84
C GLY A 16 8.79 6.51 21.55
N ILE A 17 8.35 5.49 20.83
CA ILE A 17 7.95 4.17 21.33
C ILE A 17 8.70 3.08 20.60
N ARG A 18 9.16 2.06 21.35
CA ARG A 18 9.69 0.84 20.75
C ARG A 18 8.55 0.02 20.17
N LEU A 19 8.69 -0.39 18.92
CA LEU A 19 7.73 -1.23 18.21
C LEU A 19 8.22 -2.67 18.14
N ILE A 20 9.54 -2.89 18.13
CA ILE A 20 10.15 -4.22 18.01
C ILE A 20 11.14 -4.49 19.15
N GLU A 21 11.02 -5.65 19.77
CA GLU A 21 12.06 -6.22 20.62
C GLU A 21 13.02 -7.07 19.78
N ARG A 22 14.30 -6.68 19.78
CA ARG A 22 15.38 -7.43 19.14
C ARG A 22 15.86 -8.53 20.09
N GLY A 23 15.35 -9.74 19.93
CA GLY A 23 15.95 -10.95 20.50
C GLY A 23 17.12 -11.44 19.64
N SER A 24 18.08 -12.14 20.25
CA SER A 24 19.29 -12.66 19.58
C SER A 24 19.01 -13.67 18.44
N ARG A 25 17.77 -14.16 18.32
CA ARG A 25 17.30 -15.12 17.32
C ARG A 25 15.92 -14.83 16.72
N SER A 26 15.21 -13.82 17.23
CA SER A 26 13.82 -13.51 16.87
C SER A 26 13.57 -12.01 17.03
N MET A 27 12.90 -11.39 16.06
CA MET A 27 12.40 -10.02 16.18
C MET A 27 10.92 -10.12 16.49
N GLU A 28 10.51 -9.69 17.67
CA GLU A 28 9.10 -9.75 18.11
C GLU A 28 8.51 -8.36 18.20
N LEU A 29 7.23 -8.23 17.87
CA LEU A 29 6.51 -6.98 18.02
C LEU A 29 6.14 -6.79 19.49
N THR A 30 6.49 -5.62 20.02
CA THR A 30 5.97 -5.14 21.31
C THR A 30 4.44 -5.02 21.26
N GLU A 31 3.80 -4.89 22.41
CA GLU A 31 2.37 -4.62 22.51
C GLU A 31 1.96 -3.35 21.73
N ALA A 32 2.77 -2.29 21.83
CA ALA A 32 2.59 -1.06 21.06
C ALA A 32 2.73 -1.30 19.54
N GLY A 33 3.71 -2.13 19.14
CA GLY A 33 3.91 -2.56 17.75
C GLY A 33 2.72 -3.35 17.19
N GLN A 34 2.14 -4.24 17.98
CA GLN A 34 0.95 -5.01 17.61
C GLN A 34 -0.30 -4.11 17.47
N LEU A 35 -0.49 -3.20 18.42
CA LEU A 35 -1.59 -2.23 18.37
C LEU A 35 -1.48 -1.31 17.16
N LEU A 36 -0.27 -0.80 16.89
CA LEU A 36 -0.02 0.04 15.72
C LEU A 36 -0.30 -0.76 14.45
N LEU A 37 0.22 -1.98 14.32
CA LEU A 37 -0.02 -2.82 13.14
C LEU A 37 -1.52 -3.04 12.90
N ALA A 38 -2.26 -3.42 13.94
CA ALA A 38 -3.70 -3.68 13.86
C ALA A 38 -4.50 -2.42 13.46
N ARG A 39 -4.13 -1.25 13.99
CA ARG A 39 -4.80 0.03 13.70
C ARG A 39 -4.44 0.60 12.34
N THR A 40 -3.22 0.34 11.86
CA THR A 40 -2.71 0.95 10.62
C THR A 40 -2.98 0.08 9.39
N GLN A 41 -3.25 -1.22 9.56
CA GLN A 41 -3.52 -2.15 8.45
C GLN A 41 -4.67 -1.71 7.54
N GLY A 42 -5.82 -1.31 8.13
CA GLY A 42 -6.98 -0.85 7.37
C GLY A 42 -6.71 0.47 6.64
N PRO A 43 -6.35 1.55 7.36
CA PRO A 43 -6.08 2.84 6.74
C PRO A 43 -4.96 2.82 5.69
N MET A 44 -3.91 2.02 5.89
CA MET A 44 -2.86 1.87 4.86
C MET A 44 -3.36 1.17 3.60
N HIS A 45 -4.30 0.23 3.73
CA HIS A 45 -4.94 -0.39 2.59
C HIS A 45 -5.77 0.64 1.82
N GLU A 46 -6.61 1.41 2.52
CA GLU A 46 -7.41 2.48 1.91
C GLU A 46 -6.56 3.55 1.22
N ILE A 47 -5.44 3.95 1.82
CA ILE A 47 -4.49 4.89 1.20
C ILE A 47 -3.86 4.28 -0.05
N THR A 48 -3.50 2.99 0.00
CA THR A 48 -2.92 2.29 -1.16
C THR A 48 -3.92 2.18 -2.29
N ASP A 49 -5.18 1.86 -1.98
CA ASP A 49 -6.27 1.76 -2.94
C ASP A 49 -6.64 3.12 -3.52
N ALA A 50 -6.66 4.17 -2.70
CA ALA A 50 -6.89 5.54 -3.16
C ALA A 50 -5.77 6.03 -4.08
N VAL A 51 -4.51 5.73 -3.76
CA VAL A 51 -3.36 6.06 -4.62
C VAL A 51 -3.41 5.27 -5.92
N THR A 52 -3.79 4.00 -5.88
CA THR A 52 -3.96 3.16 -7.07
C THR A 52 -5.10 3.69 -7.94
N SER A 53 -6.25 3.98 -7.35
CA SER A 53 -7.41 4.57 -8.04
C SER A 53 -7.10 5.95 -8.62
N ALA A 54 -6.29 6.78 -7.93
CA ALA A 54 -5.85 8.06 -8.45
C ALA A 54 -4.91 7.92 -9.64
N LYS A 55 -4.04 6.89 -9.64
CA LYS A 55 -3.17 6.54 -10.77
C LYS A 55 -3.95 5.94 -11.94
N ASP A 56 -4.89 5.04 -11.68
CA ASP A 56 -5.77 4.46 -12.70
C ASP A 56 -6.71 5.52 -13.28
N GLY A 57 -7.14 6.48 -12.48
CA GLY A 57 -7.89 7.65 -12.92
C GLY A 57 -7.11 8.59 -13.84
N LEU A 58 -5.76 8.55 -13.77
CA LEU A 58 -4.85 9.21 -14.71
C LEU A 58 -4.63 8.37 -15.99
N ASP A 59 -4.67 7.05 -15.90
CA ASP A 59 -4.51 6.10 -17.02
C ASP A 59 -5.82 5.73 -17.75
N SER A 60 -6.96 6.23 -17.29
CA SER A 60 -8.24 6.04 -17.99
C SER A 60 -8.13 6.61 -19.42
N PRO A 61 -8.20 5.79 -20.48
CA PRO A 61 -7.94 6.25 -21.85
C PRO A 61 -9.04 7.24 -22.25
N ARG A 62 -8.72 8.53 -22.18
CA ARG A 62 -9.61 9.63 -22.57
C ARG A 62 -9.34 9.97 -24.03
N GLY A 63 -10.35 9.82 -24.88
CA GLY A 63 -10.25 10.19 -26.30
C GLY A 63 -11.33 9.56 -27.17
N ARG A 64 -11.34 9.90 -28.46
CA ARG A 64 -12.24 9.28 -29.44
C ARG A 64 -11.65 7.96 -29.92
N LEU A 65 -12.15 6.85 -29.41
CA LEU A 65 -11.81 5.51 -29.91
C LEU A 65 -12.59 5.24 -31.22
N ARG A 66 -11.87 5.13 -32.35
CA ARG A 66 -12.44 4.65 -33.61
C ARG A 66 -12.23 3.14 -33.69
N ILE A 67 -13.33 2.38 -33.69
CA ILE A 67 -13.33 0.94 -33.87
C ILE A 67 -13.84 0.65 -35.29
N ALA A 68 -13.09 -0.12 -36.08
CA ALA A 68 -13.57 -0.68 -37.33
C ALA A 68 -14.04 -2.11 -37.05
N ALA A 69 -15.35 -2.37 -37.18
CA ALA A 69 -15.94 -3.68 -36.97
C ALA A 69 -16.63 -4.18 -38.26
N PRO A 70 -16.55 -5.49 -38.58
CA PRO A 70 -17.28 -6.08 -39.70
C PRO A 70 -18.79 -5.92 -39.54
N LEU A 71 -19.51 -5.69 -40.65
CA LEU A 71 -20.96 -5.42 -40.67
C LEU A 71 -21.79 -6.51 -39.97
N LEU A 72 -21.30 -7.75 -39.91
CA LEU A 72 -21.95 -8.87 -39.21
C LEU A 72 -22.21 -8.60 -37.72
N PHE A 73 -21.46 -7.70 -37.07
CA PHE A 73 -21.64 -7.36 -35.65
C PHE A 73 -22.52 -6.13 -35.40
N SER A 74 -23.08 -5.49 -36.45
CA SER A 74 -23.86 -4.25 -36.34
C SER A 74 -25.39 -4.44 -36.34
N GLN A 75 -25.86 -5.68 -36.43
CA GLN A 75 -27.27 -6.03 -36.38
C GLN A 75 -27.57 -6.84 -35.11
N LEU A 76 -27.77 -6.15 -33.99
CA LEU A 76 -28.47 -6.64 -32.80
C LEU A 76 -29.18 -5.47 -32.14
#